data_AF-A0A7X7YA04-F1
#
_entry.id   AF-A0A7X7YA04-F1
#
_cell.length_a   1.000
_cell.length_b   1.000
_cell.length_c   1.000
_cell.angle_alpha   90.00
_cell.angle_beta   90.00
_cell.angle_gamma   90.00
#
_symmetry.space_group_name_H-M   'P 1'
#
loop_
_entity.id
_entity.type
_entity.pdbx_description
1 polymer ?
#
loop_
_entity_poly.entity_id
_entity_poly.type
_entity_poly.pdbx_seq_one_letter_code
_entity_poly.pdbx_strand_id
1 'polypeptide(L)'
;MALRAEHPNFMRLAARSLAGAIMAAGLLLLVKVIRDAYSGALAMRLFGSAAESPAATLCALGLGLPVPFHVISIGLVLQKRWLSSPWRKAAWICIVTSGFWLGIAVAVKIVPF
;
A
#
# COMPACT_ATOMS: atom_id res chain seq x y z
N MET A 1 -21.00 -13.10 29.67
CA MET A 1 -20.21 -12.12 28.89
C MET A 1 -18.77 -12.10 29.42
N ALA A 2 -18.09 -13.26 29.38
CA ALA A 2 -16.82 -13.51 30.06
C ALA A 2 -15.86 -14.33 29.18
N LEU A 3 -15.61 -13.87 27.95
CA LEU A 3 -14.70 -14.52 26.98
C LEU A 3 -13.48 -13.65 26.64
N ARG A 4 -13.09 -12.70 27.52
CA ARG A 4 -12.05 -11.72 27.21
C ARG A 4 -10.70 -11.95 27.91
N ALA A 5 -10.58 -12.98 28.75
CA ALA A 5 -9.43 -13.10 29.64
C ALA A 5 -8.41 -14.21 29.30
N GLU A 6 -8.72 -15.21 28.45
CA GLU A 6 -7.93 -16.46 28.55
C GLU A 6 -6.70 -16.61 27.65
N HIS A 7 -6.49 -15.87 26.55
CA HIS A 7 -5.27 -16.10 25.76
C HIS A 7 -4.64 -14.81 25.19
N PRO A 8 -3.78 -14.10 25.96
CA PRO A 8 -2.92 -13.05 25.42
C PRO A 8 -2.02 -13.56 24.27
N ASN A 9 -1.81 -14.87 24.17
CA ASN A 9 -1.08 -15.50 23.07
C ASN A 9 -1.92 -15.59 21.79
N PHE A 10 -3.23 -15.83 21.89
CA PHE A 10 -4.13 -15.90 20.74
C PHE A 10 -4.29 -14.54 20.06
N MET A 11 -4.53 -13.47 20.83
CA MET A 11 -4.65 -12.12 20.27
C MET A 11 -3.35 -11.65 19.59
N ARG A 12 -2.19 -12.03 20.16
CA ARG A 12 -0.87 -11.75 19.56
C ARG A 12 -0.67 -12.52 18.25
N LEU A 13 -1.06 -13.80 18.20
CA LEU A 13 -0.98 -14.61 16.99
C LEU A 13 -1.92 -14.06 15.90
N ALA A 14 -3.17 -13.77 16.24
CA ALA A 14 -4.16 -13.20 15.32
C ALA A 14 -3.67 -11.86 14.73
N ALA A 15 -3.11 -10.97 15.55
CA ALA A 15 -2.54 -9.71 15.09
C ALA A 15 -1.36 -9.90 14.12
N ARG A 16 -0.50 -10.90 14.36
CA ARG A 16 0.62 -11.23 13.47
C ARG A 16 0.12 -11.81 12.14
N SER A 17 -0.84 -12.73 12.18
CA SER A 17 -1.43 -13.32 10.98
C SER A 17 -2.15 -12.26 10.14
N LEU A 18 -2.92 -11.36 10.76
CA LEU A 18 -3.59 -10.25 10.08
C LEU A 18 -2.57 -9.31 9.44
N ALA A 19 -1.52 -8.91 10.17
CA ALA A 19 -0.51 -8.03 9.61
C ALA A 19 0.27 -8.71 8.46
N GLY A 20 0.53 -10.01 8.57
CA GLY A 20 1.08 -10.82 7.47
C GLY A 20 0.18 -10.86 6.25
N ALA A 21 -1.14 -11.03 6.44
CA ALA A 21 -2.12 -11.00 5.36
C ALA A 21 -2.19 -9.62 4.68
N ILE A 22 -2.14 -8.53 5.45
CA ILE A 22 -2.10 -7.15 4.92
C ILE A 22 -0.81 -6.92 4.11
N MET A 23 0.33 -7.37 4.61
CA MET A 23 1.60 -7.31 3.87
C MET A 23 1.53 -8.09 2.55
N ALA A 24 1.00 -9.32 2.59
CA ALA A 24 0.81 -10.13 1.40
C ALA A 24 -0.13 -9.46 0.38
N ALA A 25 -1.25 -8.90 0.84
CA ALA A 25 -2.17 -8.15 -0.01
C ALA A 25 -1.48 -6.92 -0.65
N GLY A 26 -0.71 -6.16 0.14
CA GLY A 26 0.06 -5.02 -0.36
C GLY A 26 1.10 -5.41 -1.43
N LEU A 27 1.80 -6.53 -1.23
CA LEU A 27 2.74 -7.08 -2.21
C LEU A 27 2.04 -7.55 -3.49
N LEU A 28 0.89 -8.22 -3.37
CA LEU A 28 0.08 -8.63 -4.53
C LEU A 28 -0.41 -7.42 -5.32
N LEU A 29 -0.85 -6.37 -4.64
CA LEU A 29 -1.23 -5.10 -5.27
C LEU A 29 -0.03 -4.45 -5.97
N LEU A 30 1.16 -4.49 -5.37
CA LEU A 30 2.38 -3.96 -5.97
C LEU A 30 2.74 -4.71 -7.26
N VAL A 31 2.75 -6.04 -7.22
CA VAL A 31 3.00 -6.90 -8.39
C VAL A 31 1.97 -6.63 -9.48
N LYS A 32 0.69 -6.48 -9.11
CA LYS A 32 -0.38 -6.14 -10.04
C LYS A 32 -0.14 -4.78 -10.71
N VAL A 33 0.21 -3.74 -9.94
CA VAL A 33 0.48 -2.40 -10.49
C VAL A 33 1.68 -2.43 -11.43
N ILE A 34 2.75 -3.14 -11.06
CA ILE A 34 3.94 -3.29 -11.91
C ILE A 34 3.58 -4.02 -13.20
N ARG A 35 2.83 -5.13 -13.14
CA ARG A 35 2.38 -5.87 -14.31
C ARG A 35 1.46 -5.03 -15.21
N ASP A 36 0.52 -4.29 -14.61
CA ASP A 36 -0.39 -3.41 -15.35
C ASP A 36 0.38 -2.26 -16.01
N ALA A 37 1.47 -1.77 -15.39
CA ALA A 37 2.34 -0.76 -16.00
C ALA A 37 3.16 -1.33 -17.18
N TYR A 38 3.76 -2.51 -17.02
CA TYR A 38 4.51 -3.18 -18.10
C TYR A 38 3.65 -3.53 -19.31
N SER A 39 2.38 -3.84 -19.10
CA SER A 39 1.43 -4.14 -20.18
C SER A 39 0.78 -2.89 -20.79
N GLY A 40 1.08 -1.69 -20.28
CA GLY A 40 0.42 -0.44 -20.67
C GLY A 40 -1.03 -0.30 -20.18
N ALA A 41 -1.60 -1.35 -19.58
CA ALA A 41 -2.97 -1.36 -19.07
C ALA A 41 -3.21 -0.30 -17.98
N LEU A 42 -2.19 0.04 -17.20
CA LEU A 42 -2.28 1.06 -16.15
C LEU A 42 -2.49 2.46 -16.75
N ALA A 43 -1.70 2.82 -17.76
CA ALA A 43 -1.82 4.10 -18.44
C ALA A 43 -3.15 4.19 -19.22
N MET A 44 -3.53 3.11 -19.92
CA MET A 44 -4.82 3.03 -20.62
C MET A 44 -6.02 3.21 -19.68
N ARG A 45 -5.98 2.64 -18.48
CA ARG A 45 -7.07 2.79 -17.49
C ARG A 45 -7.16 4.20 -16.89
N LEU A 46 -6.04 4.92 -16.79
CA LEU A 46 -5.98 6.23 -16.16
C LEU A 46 -6.16 7.38 -17.16
N PHE A 47 -5.62 7.24 -18.37
CA PHE A 47 -5.54 8.30 -19.38
C PHE A 47 -6.22 7.94 -20.71
N GLY A 48 -6.77 6.74 -20.84
CA GLY A 48 -7.48 6.32 -22.06
C GLY A 48 -6.59 6.35 -23.29
N SER A 49 -7.05 6.98 -24.37
CA SER A 49 -6.32 7.13 -25.64
C SER A 49 -5.07 8.01 -25.56
N ALA A 50 -4.86 8.77 -24.48
CA ALA A 50 -3.65 9.58 -24.27
C ALA A 50 -2.46 8.76 -23.71
N ALA A 51 -2.62 7.45 -23.56
CA ALA A 51 -1.65 6.56 -22.92
C ALA A 51 -0.41 6.19 -23.76
N GLU A 52 -0.31 6.64 -25.02
CA GLU A 52 0.78 6.24 -25.93
C GLU A 52 2.15 6.84 -25.55
N SER A 53 2.20 7.78 -24.61
CA SER A 53 3.45 8.42 -24.18
C SER A 53 4.12 7.66 -23.02
N PRO A 54 5.46 7.45 -23.05
CA PRO A 54 6.22 6.96 -21.89
C PRO A 54 6.01 7.81 -20.63
N ALA A 55 5.78 9.12 -20.79
CA ALA A 55 5.46 10.01 -19.67
C ALA A 55 4.12 9.65 -19.03
N ALA A 56 3.11 9.26 -19.81
CA ALA A 56 1.82 8.83 -19.30
C ALA A 56 1.95 7.54 -18.45
N THR A 57 2.81 6.61 -18.86
CA THR A 57 3.12 5.41 -18.07
C THR A 57 3.82 5.72 -16.75
N LEU A 58 4.76 6.66 -16.73
CA LEU A 58 5.42 7.12 -15.50
C LEU A 58 4.44 7.83 -14.56
N CYS A 59 3.57 8.70 -15.09
CA CYS A 59 2.51 9.33 -14.32
C CYS A 59 1.52 8.30 -13.77
N ALA A 60 1.14 7.30 -14.58
CA ALA A 60 0.25 6.23 -14.17
C ALA A 60 0.84 5.40 -13.02
N LEU A 61 2.14 5.08 -13.10
CA LEU A 61 2.88 4.46 -12.00
C LEU A 61 2.88 5.33 -10.76
N GLY A 62 3.16 6.64 -10.89
CA GLY A 62 3.14 7.59 -9.78
C GLY A 62 1.79 7.68 -9.07
N LEU A 63 0.68 7.45 -9.78
CA LEU A 63 -0.68 7.43 -9.22
C LEU A 63 -1.12 6.04 -8.72
N GLY A 64 -0.57 4.97 -9.29
CA GLY A 64 -0.92 3.58 -8.93
C GLY A 64 -0.11 3.00 -7.77
N LEU A 65 1.14 3.42 -7.60
CA LEU A 65 2.05 2.95 -6.54
C LEU A 65 1.69 3.37 -5.10
N PRO A 66 1.06 4.54 -4.83
CA PRO A 66 0.79 4.95 -3.46
C PRO A 66 -0.07 3.97 -2.67
N VAL A 67 -1.08 3.37 -3.31
CA VAL A 67 -1.98 2.39 -2.67
C VAL A 67 -1.22 1.16 -2.15
N PRO A 68 -0.49 0.37 -2.97
CA PRO A 68 0.25 -0.77 -2.46
C PRO A 68 1.30 -0.39 -1.43
N PHE A 69 2.03 0.72 -1.63
CA PHE A 69 3.00 1.20 -0.63
C PHE A 69 2.35 1.54 0.71
N HIS A 70 1.17 2.16 0.69
CA HIS A 70 0.45 2.48 1.92
C HIS A 70 -0.04 1.22 2.64
N VAL A 71 -0.58 0.24 1.92
CA VAL A 71 -1.02 -1.04 2.48
C VAL A 71 0.17 -1.81 3.12
N ILE A 72 1.31 -1.86 2.43
CA ILE A 72 2.56 -2.45 2.98
C ILE A 72 2.97 -1.70 4.24
N SER A 73 2.94 -0.36 4.22
CA SER A 73 3.29 0.46 5.38
C SER A 73 2.38 0.21 6.59
N ILE A 74 1.07 0.02 6.38
CA ILE A 74 0.13 -0.38 7.43
C ILE A 74 0.53 -1.73 8.02
N GLY A 75 0.84 -2.72 7.18
CA GLY A 75 1.32 -4.04 7.61
C GLY A 75 2.57 -3.95 8.50
N LEU A 76 3.56 -3.14 8.08
CA LEU A 76 4.78 -2.89 8.87
C LEU A 76 4.48 -2.20 10.20
N VAL A 77 3.59 -1.19 10.22
CA VAL A 77 3.22 -0.47 11.44
C VAL A 77 2.46 -1.38 12.42
N LEU A 78 1.57 -2.25 11.93
CA LEU A 78 0.93 -3.26 12.76
C LEU A 78 1.96 -4.23 13.36
N GLN A 79 3.04 -4.51 12.63
CA GLN A 79 4.16 -5.33 13.08
C GLN A 79 5.22 -4.60 13.92
N LYS A 80 5.07 -3.29 14.17
CA LYS A 80 6.09 -2.45 14.85
C LYS A 80 6.62 -3.01 16.17
N ARG A 81 5.78 -3.78 16.88
CA ARG A 81 6.08 -4.39 18.19
C ARG A 81 7.15 -5.48 18.08
N TRP A 82 7.27 -6.10 16.91
CA TRP A 82 8.20 -7.18 16.59
C TRP A 82 9.35 -6.74 15.67
N LEU A 83 9.33 -5.49 15.19
CA LEU A 83 10.40 -4.90 14.39
C LEU A 83 11.50 -4.32 15.28
N SER A 84 12.75 -4.39 14.80
CA SER A 84 13.87 -3.73 15.47
C SER A 84 13.72 -2.20 15.42
N SER A 85 14.41 -1.49 16.31
CA SER A 85 14.34 -0.02 16.43
C SER A 85 14.45 0.75 15.09
N PRO A 86 15.42 0.45 14.20
CA PRO A 86 15.51 1.15 12.91
C PRO A 86 14.30 0.89 12.00
N TRP A 87 13.82 -0.35 11.93
CA TRP A 87 12.67 -0.72 11.11
C TRP A 87 11.36 -0.08 11.58
N ARG A 88 11.22 0.20 12.88
CA ARG A 88 10.07 0.97 13.39
C ARG A 88 10.08 2.42 12.88
N LYS A 89 11.23 3.08 12.90
CA LYS A 89 11.36 4.45 12.38
C LYS A 89 11.09 4.47 10.88
N ALA A 90 11.65 3.52 10.14
CA ALA A 90 11.39 3.35 8.71
C ALA A 90 9.89 3.14 8.43
N ALA A 91 9.22 2.23 9.14
CA ALA A 91 7.79 1.99 8.98
C ALA A 91 6.94 3.25 9.24
N TRP A 92 7.33 4.07 10.23
CA TRP A 92 6.64 5.32 10.52
C TRP A 92 6.85 6.37 9.41
N ILE A 93 8.08 6.50 8.90
CA ILE A 93 8.35 7.39 7.77
C ILE A 93 7.56 6.92 6.55
N CYS A 94 7.60 5.62 6.24
CA CYS A 94 6.86 5.01 5.12
C CYS A 94 5.36 5.25 5.20
N ILE A 95 4.71 5.11 6.37
CA ILE A 95 3.26 5.33 6.48
C ILE A 95 2.90 6.80 6.27
N VAL A 96 3.71 7.74 6.76
CA VAL A 96 3.47 9.18 6.58
C VAL A 96 3.68 9.59 5.13
N THR A 97 4.81 9.20 4.53
CA THR A 97 5.11 9.55 3.13
C THR A 97 4.15 8.90 2.16
N SER A 98 3.82 7.60 2.34
CA SER A 98 2.84 6.91 1.50
C SER A 98 1.42 7.45 1.70
N GLY A 99 1.03 7.85 2.92
CA GLY A 99 -0.28 8.44 3.19
C GLY A 99 -0.44 9.80 2.53
N PHE A 100 0.58 10.66 2.62
CA PHE A 100 0.59 11.95 1.93
C PHE A 100 0.53 11.78 0.41
N TRP A 101 1.36 10.88 -0.14
CA TRP A 101 1.37 10.58 -1.57
C TRP A 101 0.03 9.99 -2.04
N LEU A 102 -0.57 9.09 -1.26
CA LEU A 102 -1.90 8.57 -1.54
C LEU A 102 -2.95 9.69 -1.57
N GLY A 103 -2.88 10.63 -0.62
CA GLY A 103 -3.74 11.81 -0.61
C GLY A 103 -3.62 12.64 -1.89
N ILE A 104 -2.40 12.91 -2.36
CA ILE A 104 -2.16 13.62 -3.63
C ILE A 104 -2.73 12.82 -4.81
N ALA A 105 -2.45 11.52 -4.89
CA ALA A 105 -2.93 10.68 -5.99
C ALA A 105 -4.45 10.62 -6.06
N VAL A 106 -5.13 10.56 -4.91
CA VAL A 106 -6.59 10.64 -4.82
C VAL A 106 -7.09 12.02 -5.24
N ALA A 107 -6.46 13.10 -4.79
CA ALA A 107 -6.83 14.46 -5.18
C ALA A 107 -6.73 14.67 -6.70
N VAL A 108 -5.63 14.25 -7.32
CA VAL A 108 -5.43 14.31 -8.78
C VAL A 108 -6.51 13.53 -9.54
N LYS A 109 -6.95 12.39 -9.00
CA LYS A 109 -7.97 11.55 -9.64
C LYS A 109 -9.39 12.10 -9.50
N ILE A 110 -9.67 12.85 -8.43
CA ILE A 110 -11.00 13.44 -8.17
C ILE A 110 -11.18 14.75 -8.93
N VAL A 111 -10.09 15.50 -9.19
CA VAL A 111 -10.16 16.72 -10.01
C VAL A 111 -10.43 16.32 -11.46
N PRO A 112 -11.61 16.63 -12.04
CA PRO A 112 -11.86 16.39 -13.44
C PRO A 112 -10.99 17.35 -14.26
N PHE A 113 -10.13 16.81 -15.11
CA PHE A 113 -9.46 17.54 -16.19
C PHE A 113 -10.09 17.14 -17.51
#